data_AF-A0A2D6X3F7-F1
#
_entry.id   AF-A0A2D6X3F7-F1
#
_cell.length_a   1.000
_cell.length_b   1.000
_cell.length_c   1.000
_cell.angle_alpha   90.00
_cell.angle_beta   90.00
_cell.angle_gamma   90.00
#
_symmetry.space_group_name_H-M   'P 1'
#
loop_
_entity.id
_entity.type
_entity.pdbx_description
1 polymer ?
#
loop_
_entity_poly.entity_id
_entity_poly.type
_entity_poly.pdbx_seq_one_letter_code
_entity_poly.pdbx_strand_id
1 'polypeptide(L)'
;MATNKKISELTPLGSAPAVSDVLPLTDVSGTPTTKKVTVANLLAATNASAAITGGSVAGITDLAVADGGTGASAASGARSNLGLGTAAVASTGTSDGNVLAIASSALDFGGNAILGFDATLNDQTDNYTLVASDAGKVVVMNKASAVNLTVPASLGAGFTCSVVQKGAGQVTFVASSTTINNRQTHTKIAGQHGVASLISTVTDVFVLAGDTAS
;
A
#
# COMPACT_ATOMS: atom_id res chain seq x y z
N MET A 1 -38.81 -45.79 -55.66
CA MET A 1 -39.11 -45.01 -54.44
C MET A 1 -38.24 -45.58 -53.33
N ALA A 2 -37.23 -44.85 -52.84
CA ALA A 2 -36.38 -45.35 -51.77
C ALA A 2 -37.20 -45.39 -50.45
N THR A 3 -37.20 -46.53 -49.78
CA THR A 3 -37.93 -46.73 -48.53
C THR A 3 -37.24 -45.96 -47.40
N ASN A 4 -38.00 -45.19 -46.61
CA ASN A 4 -37.46 -44.51 -45.43
C ASN A 4 -36.95 -45.55 -44.43
N LYS A 5 -35.70 -45.40 -43.97
CA LYS A 5 -35.09 -46.26 -42.95
C LYS A 5 -35.44 -45.77 -41.54
N LYS A 6 -35.51 -46.69 -40.58
CA LYS A 6 -35.58 -46.32 -39.15
C LYS A 6 -34.26 -45.68 -38.73
N ILE A 7 -34.28 -44.81 -37.71
CA ILE A 7 -33.06 -44.15 -37.21
C ILE A 7 -31.99 -45.15 -36.74
N SER A 8 -32.43 -46.31 -36.23
CA SER A 8 -31.58 -47.43 -35.81
C SER A 8 -30.90 -48.17 -36.97
N GLU A 9 -31.31 -47.93 -38.21
CA GLU A 9 -30.80 -48.57 -39.44
C GLU A 9 -29.90 -47.62 -40.24
N LEU A 10 -29.68 -46.40 -39.74
CA LEU A 10 -28.73 -45.45 -40.30
C LEU A 10 -27.31 -45.83 -39.85
N THR A 11 -26.38 -45.82 -40.80
CA THR A 11 -24.96 -46.01 -40.50
C THR A 11 -24.48 -44.82 -39.64
N PRO A 12 -23.76 -45.06 -38.53
CA PRO A 12 -23.12 -43.98 -37.77
C PRO A 12 -22.23 -43.13 -38.68
N LEU A 13 -22.17 -41.81 -38.43
CA LEU A 13 -21.25 -40.95 -39.18
C LEU A 13 -19.80 -41.40 -38.91
N GLY A 14 -19.08 -41.74 -39.97
CA GLY A 14 -17.73 -42.32 -39.88
C GLY A 14 -16.63 -41.33 -39.47
N SER A 15 -16.91 -40.03 -39.43
CA SER A 15 -16.00 -38.96 -38.99
C SER A 15 -16.77 -37.83 -38.33
N ALA A 16 -16.06 -36.86 -37.73
CA ALA A 16 -16.66 -35.64 -37.19
C ALA A 16 -17.61 -35.01 -38.23
N PRO A 17 -18.88 -34.73 -37.88
CA PRO A 17 -19.87 -34.20 -38.82
C PRO A 17 -19.44 -32.84 -39.40
N ALA A 18 -19.64 -32.64 -40.70
CA ALA A 18 -19.45 -31.35 -41.34
C ALA A 18 -20.61 -30.39 -41.00
N VAL A 19 -20.39 -29.08 -41.07
CA VAL A 19 -21.43 -28.06 -40.79
C VAL A 19 -22.62 -28.13 -41.76
N SER A 20 -22.44 -28.75 -42.93
CA SER A 20 -23.49 -29.00 -43.93
C SER A 20 -24.23 -30.32 -43.72
N ASP A 21 -23.84 -31.15 -42.74
CA ASP A 21 -24.53 -32.40 -42.46
C ASP A 21 -25.91 -32.13 -41.85
N VAL A 22 -26.88 -32.94 -42.29
CA VAL A 22 -28.28 -32.78 -41.94
C VAL A 22 -28.81 -34.09 -41.35
N LEU A 23 -29.48 -34.03 -40.20
CA LEU A 23 -30.35 -35.10 -39.73
C LEU A 23 -31.76 -34.83 -40.28
N PRO A 24 -32.24 -35.59 -41.28
CA PRO A 24 -33.61 -35.44 -41.75
C PRO A 24 -34.58 -35.99 -40.70
N LEU A 25 -35.39 -35.11 -40.08
CA LEU A 25 -36.51 -35.51 -39.25
C LEU A 25 -37.78 -35.44 -40.09
N THR A 26 -38.48 -36.58 -40.23
CA THR A 26 -39.79 -36.62 -40.87
C THR A 26 -40.85 -36.70 -39.77
N ASP A 27 -41.68 -35.68 -39.65
CA ASP A 27 -42.83 -35.69 -38.75
C ASP A 27 -43.92 -36.58 -39.36
N VAL A 28 -44.27 -37.66 -38.66
CA VAL A 28 -45.30 -38.62 -39.10
C VAL A 28 -46.68 -38.29 -38.52
N SER A 29 -46.82 -37.22 -37.74
CA SER A 29 -48.10 -36.73 -37.21
C SER A 29 -48.80 -35.78 -38.19
N GLY A 30 -49.13 -36.27 -39.40
CA GLY A 30 -49.85 -35.51 -40.43
C GLY A 30 -49.25 -35.65 -41.83
N THR A 31 -49.49 -34.67 -42.72
CA THR A 31 -48.86 -34.62 -44.04
C THR A 31 -47.34 -34.54 -43.88
N PRO A 32 -46.55 -35.52 -44.37
CA PRO A 32 -45.12 -35.57 -44.09
C PRO A 32 -44.41 -34.33 -44.62
N THR A 33 -43.82 -33.54 -43.72
CA THR A 33 -42.89 -32.48 -44.07
C THR A 33 -41.53 -32.80 -43.45
N THR A 34 -40.46 -32.72 -44.24
CA THR A 34 -39.10 -32.93 -43.72
C THR A 34 -38.62 -31.65 -43.06
N LYS A 35 -38.46 -31.66 -41.73
CA LYS A 35 -37.80 -30.57 -41.00
C LYS A 35 -36.31 -30.90 -40.91
N LYS A 36 -35.48 -29.99 -41.40
CA LYS A 36 -34.02 -30.13 -41.35
C LYS A 36 -33.51 -29.51 -40.06
N VAL A 37 -32.87 -30.31 -39.21
CA VAL A 37 -32.00 -29.80 -38.15
C VAL A 37 -30.57 -29.92 -38.66
N THR A 38 -29.93 -28.79 -38.95
CA THR A 38 -28.51 -28.76 -39.35
C THR A 38 -27.61 -28.73 -38.11
N VAL A 39 -26.34 -29.13 -38.24
CA VAL A 39 -25.34 -28.92 -37.18
C VAL A 39 -25.23 -27.44 -36.82
N ALA A 40 -25.41 -26.53 -37.79
CA ALA A 40 -25.47 -25.09 -37.55
C ALA A 40 -26.67 -24.68 -36.65
N ASN A 41 -27.83 -25.32 -36.79
CA ASN A 41 -28.98 -25.06 -35.90
C ASN A 41 -28.71 -25.51 -34.45
N LEU A 42 -27.94 -26.59 -34.25
CA LEU A 42 -27.59 -27.11 -32.94
C LEU A 42 -26.43 -26.33 -32.29
N LEU A 43 -25.44 -25.93 -33.09
CA LEU A 43 -24.27 -25.17 -32.66
C LEU A 43 -24.62 -23.70 -32.35
N ALA A 44 -25.60 -23.11 -33.05
CA ALA A 44 -26.14 -21.80 -32.71
C ALA A 44 -26.81 -21.76 -31.33
N ALA A 45 -27.25 -22.91 -30.80
CA ALA A 45 -27.81 -23.00 -29.45
C ALA A 45 -26.74 -23.11 -28.34
N THR A 46 -25.46 -23.32 -28.67
CA THR A 46 -24.38 -23.54 -27.70
C THR A 46 -23.34 -22.41 -27.63
N ASN A 47 -23.43 -21.39 -28.49
CA ASN A 47 -22.34 -20.45 -28.75
C ASN A 47 -22.53 -19.02 -28.22
N ALA A 48 -23.13 -18.84 -27.04
CA ALA A 48 -23.13 -17.53 -26.40
C ALA A 48 -23.00 -17.68 -24.89
N SER A 49 -21.76 -17.64 -24.41
CA SER A 49 -21.37 -17.59 -23.00
C SER A 49 -21.72 -18.84 -22.20
N ALA A 50 -20.72 -19.65 -21.84
CA ALA A 50 -20.91 -20.67 -20.82
C ALA A 50 -21.20 -19.97 -19.47
N ALA A 51 -22.48 -19.85 -19.12
CA ALA A 51 -22.90 -19.38 -17.81
C ALA A 51 -22.58 -20.49 -16.79
N ILE A 52 -21.45 -20.36 -16.08
CA ILE A 52 -21.08 -21.29 -15.00
C ILE A 52 -21.82 -20.85 -13.73
N THR A 53 -22.98 -21.44 -13.47
CA THR A 53 -23.71 -21.24 -12.21
C THR A 53 -23.48 -22.45 -11.30
N GLY A 54 -22.41 -22.39 -10.49
CA GLY A 54 -21.90 -23.52 -9.71
C GLY A 54 -21.08 -24.53 -10.54
N GLY A 55 -20.20 -25.29 -9.87
CA GLY A 55 -19.28 -26.28 -10.48
C GLY A 55 -17.79 -25.98 -10.24
N SER A 56 -16.89 -26.80 -10.81
CA SER A 56 -15.45 -26.52 -10.88
C SER A 56 -14.99 -26.41 -12.33
N VAL A 57 -14.04 -25.52 -12.59
CA VAL A 57 -13.35 -25.40 -13.89
C VAL A 57 -12.02 -26.12 -13.77
N ALA A 58 -11.80 -27.16 -14.58
CA ALA A 58 -10.61 -28.00 -14.55
C ALA A 58 -9.94 -28.07 -15.94
N GLY A 59 -8.63 -28.32 -15.98
CA GLY A 59 -7.89 -28.55 -17.23
C GLY A 59 -7.56 -27.30 -18.04
N ILE A 60 -7.61 -26.11 -17.44
CA ILE A 60 -7.19 -24.84 -18.07
C ILE A 60 -5.83 -24.38 -17.53
N THR A 61 -5.09 -23.59 -18.31
CA THR A 61 -4.07 -22.68 -17.77
C THR A 61 -4.75 -21.63 -16.88
N ASP A 62 -4.01 -21.02 -15.94
CA ASP A 62 -4.53 -20.02 -14.99
C ASP A 62 -5.58 -19.08 -15.59
N LEU A 63 -6.66 -18.85 -14.84
CA LEU A 63 -7.68 -17.88 -15.23
C LEU A 63 -7.08 -16.46 -15.11
N ALA A 64 -6.81 -15.84 -16.25
CA ALA A 64 -6.27 -14.49 -16.28
C ALA A 64 -7.25 -13.49 -15.63
N VAL A 65 -6.75 -12.67 -14.72
CA VAL A 65 -7.53 -11.67 -13.97
C VAL A 65 -8.10 -10.57 -14.86
N ALA A 66 -7.57 -10.39 -16.09
CA ALA A 66 -8.01 -9.38 -17.03
C ALA A 66 -9.49 -9.50 -17.44
N ASP A 67 -10.13 -10.67 -17.25
CA ASP A 67 -11.59 -10.86 -17.33
C ASP A 67 -12.10 -11.88 -16.26
N GLY A 68 -11.35 -12.07 -15.17
CA GLY A 68 -11.55 -13.10 -14.13
C GLY A 68 -12.62 -12.79 -13.08
N GLY A 69 -13.82 -12.37 -13.51
CA GLY A 69 -14.98 -12.19 -12.62
C GLY A 69 -15.10 -10.82 -11.93
N THR A 70 -14.16 -9.90 -12.17
CA THR A 70 -14.21 -8.53 -11.62
C THR A 70 -14.97 -7.55 -12.50
N GLY A 71 -15.25 -7.89 -13.77
CA GLY A 71 -15.98 -7.02 -14.71
C GLY A 71 -15.16 -5.87 -15.32
N ALA A 72 -13.84 -5.93 -15.29
CA ALA A 72 -12.96 -4.87 -15.81
C ALA A 72 -11.95 -5.41 -16.85
N SER A 73 -11.87 -4.77 -18.03
CA SER A 73 -11.01 -5.19 -19.16
C SER A 73 -9.57 -4.68 -19.09
N ALA A 74 -9.15 -4.11 -17.97
CA ALA A 74 -7.78 -3.64 -17.73
C ALA A 74 -7.35 -3.99 -16.31
N ALA A 75 -6.06 -4.30 -16.13
CA ALA A 75 -5.51 -4.71 -14.84
C ALA A 75 -5.76 -3.67 -13.72
N SER A 76 -5.79 -2.37 -14.04
CA SER A 76 -6.14 -1.31 -13.08
C SER A 76 -7.59 -1.37 -12.61
N GLY A 77 -8.53 -1.61 -13.52
CA GLY A 77 -9.93 -1.77 -13.18
C GLY A 77 -10.18 -3.05 -12.36
N ALA A 78 -9.52 -4.16 -12.69
CA ALA A 78 -9.67 -5.42 -11.95
C ALA A 78 -9.23 -5.30 -10.49
N ARG A 79 -8.11 -4.61 -10.22
CA ARG A 79 -7.65 -4.32 -8.84
C ARG A 79 -8.62 -3.41 -8.09
N SER A 80 -9.23 -2.44 -8.77
CA SER A 80 -10.22 -1.53 -8.18
C SER A 80 -11.47 -2.30 -7.74
N ASN A 81 -11.99 -3.19 -8.58
CA ASN A 81 -13.23 -3.92 -8.30
C ASN A 81 -13.09 -4.98 -7.18
N LEU A 82 -11.86 -5.44 -6.92
CA LEU A 82 -11.53 -6.27 -5.75
C LEU A 82 -11.28 -5.45 -4.47
N GLY A 83 -11.31 -4.11 -4.54
CA GLY A 83 -11.00 -3.23 -3.41
C GLY A 83 -9.51 -3.12 -3.08
N LEU A 84 -8.61 -3.61 -3.95
CA LEU A 84 -7.16 -3.64 -3.72
C LEU A 84 -6.44 -2.37 -4.20
N GLY A 85 -7.02 -1.61 -5.13
CA GLY A 85 -6.49 -0.33 -5.61
C GLY A 85 -5.07 -0.41 -6.20
N THR A 86 -4.20 0.53 -5.80
CA THR A 86 -2.79 0.58 -6.22
C THR A 86 -1.88 -0.33 -5.38
N ALA A 87 -2.34 -0.79 -4.22
CA ALA A 87 -1.57 -1.68 -3.34
C ALA A 87 -1.19 -3.00 -4.03
N ALA A 88 -2.05 -3.50 -4.93
CA ALA A 88 -1.81 -4.72 -5.70
C ALA A 88 -0.79 -4.57 -6.86
N VAL A 89 -0.24 -3.38 -7.12
CA VAL A 89 0.86 -3.17 -8.09
C VAL A 89 2.20 -2.98 -7.39
N ALA A 90 2.19 -2.68 -6.10
CA ALA A 90 3.40 -2.60 -5.31
C ALA A 90 3.88 -4.03 -5.02
N SER A 91 4.92 -4.49 -5.73
CA SER A 91 5.61 -5.76 -5.44
C SER A 91 6.35 -5.76 -4.10
N THR A 92 6.22 -4.70 -3.31
CA THR A 92 6.80 -4.54 -1.99
C THR A 92 5.80 -3.84 -1.06
N GLY A 93 5.03 -4.60 -0.30
CA GLY A 93 5.31 -4.51 1.13
C GLY A 93 6.72 -5.10 1.28
N THR A 94 7.66 -4.41 1.94
CA THR A 94 8.93 -5.06 2.29
C THR A 94 8.63 -6.36 3.04
N SER A 95 9.60 -7.27 3.16
CA SER A 95 9.45 -8.66 3.64
C SER A 95 8.65 -8.88 4.96
N ASP A 96 8.26 -7.81 5.67
CA ASP A 96 7.47 -7.79 6.90
C ASP A 96 6.08 -7.10 6.78
N GLY A 97 5.58 -6.77 5.58
CA GLY A 97 4.16 -6.45 5.34
C GLY A 97 3.63 -5.07 5.78
N ASN A 98 4.49 -4.09 6.07
CA ASN A 98 4.03 -2.79 6.59
C ASN A 98 3.67 -1.79 5.47
N VAL A 99 2.38 -1.66 5.15
CA VAL A 99 1.85 -0.57 4.32
C VAL A 99 1.44 0.58 5.23
N LEU A 100 2.37 1.49 5.52
CA LEU A 100 2.01 2.84 6.00
C LEU A 100 2.36 3.84 4.88
N ALA A 101 1.51 3.89 3.85
CA ALA A 101 1.59 4.93 2.83
C ALA A 101 0.85 6.19 3.32
N ILE A 102 1.59 7.18 3.82
CA ILE A 102 1.04 8.44 4.34
C ILE A 102 0.97 9.44 3.18
N ALA A 103 -0.14 9.46 2.45
CA ALA A 103 -0.32 10.35 1.28
C ALA A 103 -0.87 11.75 1.63
N SER A 104 -1.13 12.05 2.91
CA SER A 104 -1.58 13.38 3.36
C SER A 104 -0.98 13.73 4.71
N SER A 105 -0.93 15.02 5.03
CA SER A 105 -0.14 15.69 6.09
C SER A 105 -0.23 15.17 7.53
N ALA A 106 -1.00 14.12 7.81
CA ALA A 106 -1.06 13.49 9.12
C ALA A 106 -1.33 11.98 9.00
N LEU A 107 -0.61 11.20 9.81
CA LEU A 107 -0.96 9.81 10.11
C LEU A 107 -1.79 9.81 11.39
N ASP A 108 -3.09 9.55 11.28
CA ASP A 108 -3.96 9.37 12.43
C ASP A 108 -3.99 7.90 12.84
N PHE A 109 -3.50 7.60 14.06
CA PHE A 109 -3.56 6.27 14.64
C PHE A 109 -4.87 6.00 15.39
N GLY A 110 -5.86 6.91 15.35
CA GLY A 110 -7.16 6.75 16.00
C GLY A 110 -7.07 6.58 17.53
N GLY A 111 -5.99 7.10 18.14
CA GLY A 111 -5.69 6.91 19.57
C GLY A 111 -5.02 5.58 19.92
N ASN A 112 -4.65 4.74 18.94
CA ASN A 112 -3.89 3.51 19.19
C ASN A 112 -2.44 3.81 19.62
N ALA A 113 -1.86 2.91 20.43
CA ALA A 113 -0.47 3.00 20.85
C ALA A 113 0.50 2.69 19.69
N ILE A 114 1.65 3.36 19.67
CA ILE A 114 2.78 3.06 18.78
C ILE A 114 3.77 2.18 19.56
N LEU A 115 3.89 0.91 19.18
CA LEU A 115 4.82 -0.05 19.81
C LEU A 115 6.11 -0.16 19.00
N GLY A 116 7.24 -0.44 19.68
CA GLY A 116 8.55 -0.63 19.02
C GLY A 116 9.11 0.63 18.36
N PHE A 117 8.67 1.82 18.78
CA PHE A 117 9.21 3.08 18.30
C PHE A 117 10.48 3.45 19.07
N ASP A 118 11.61 3.42 18.37
CA ASP A 118 12.88 3.97 18.86
C ASP A 118 13.15 5.31 18.16
N ALA A 119 13.39 6.36 18.94
CA ALA A 119 13.82 7.63 18.37
C ALA A 119 15.23 7.49 17.77
N THR A 120 15.46 8.07 16.60
CA THR A 120 16.81 8.10 16.02
C THR A 120 17.74 8.93 16.92
N LEU A 121 18.88 8.34 17.28
CA LEU A 121 19.92 9.03 18.06
C LEU A 121 20.87 9.79 17.10
N ASN A 122 21.18 11.03 17.45
CA ASN A 122 22.20 11.85 16.80
C ASN A 122 23.33 12.14 17.81
N ASP A 123 24.33 11.25 17.89
CA ASP A 123 25.45 11.36 18.83
C ASP A 123 26.51 12.36 18.34
N GLN A 124 26.78 13.38 19.14
CA GLN A 124 27.66 14.50 18.83
C GLN A 124 28.78 14.58 19.85
N THR A 125 30.03 14.51 19.40
CA THR A 125 31.23 14.52 20.26
C THR A 125 31.95 15.87 20.27
N ASP A 126 31.43 16.87 19.56
CA ASP A 126 31.91 18.25 19.58
C ASP A 126 30.74 19.25 19.54
N ASN A 127 31.04 20.53 19.42
CA ASN A 127 30.05 21.57 19.18
C ASN A 127 29.19 21.19 17.98
N TYR A 128 27.88 21.39 18.12
CA TYR A 128 26.93 21.00 17.11
C TYR A 128 26.00 22.14 16.76
N THR A 129 25.65 22.27 15.49
CA THR A 129 24.61 23.19 15.03
C THR A 129 23.44 22.35 14.55
N LEU A 130 22.27 22.56 15.16
CA LEU A 130 21.06 21.83 14.79
C LEU A 130 20.74 22.04 13.31
N VAL A 131 20.19 21.00 12.70
CA VAL A 131 19.67 21.03 11.33
C VAL A 131 18.20 20.63 11.32
N ALA A 132 17.45 21.00 10.29
CA ALA A 132 16.03 20.65 10.18
C ALA A 132 15.77 19.13 10.29
N SER A 133 16.74 18.30 9.88
CA SER A 133 16.65 16.84 9.98
C SER A 133 16.82 16.29 11.41
N ASP A 134 17.09 17.14 12.42
CA ASP A 134 17.06 16.75 13.83
C ASP A 134 15.65 16.73 14.43
N ALA A 135 14.64 17.20 13.69
CA ALA A 135 13.26 17.14 14.13
C ALA A 135 12.85 15.70 14.48
N GLY A 136 12.30 15.50 15.67
CA GLY A 136 11.90 14.21 16.21
C GLY A 136 13.04 13.31 16.72
N LYS A 137 14.31 13.73 16.58
CA LYS A 137 15.46 12.96 17.06
C LYS A 137 15.80 13.24 18.52
N VAL A 138 16.62 12.35 19.09
CA VAL A 138 17.36 12.61 20.32
C VAL A 138 18.79 13.01 19.96
N VAL A 139 19.12 14.29 20.16
CA VAL A 139 20.47 14.82 20.00
C VAL A 139 21.26 14.52 21.27
N VAL A 140 22.27 13.66 21.16
CA VAL A 140 23.07 13.19 22.29
C VAL A 140 24.39 13.94 22.31
N MET A 141 24.55 14.87 23.24
CA MET A 141 25.78 15.64 23.41
C MET A 141 26.76 14.84 24.28
N ASN A 142 27.77 14.25 23.64
CA ASN A 142 28.70 13.27 24.18
C ASN A 142 30.15 13.81 24.20
N LYS A 143 30.34 14.97 24.82
CA LYS A 143 31.66 15.58 24.96
C LYS A 143 32.08 15.63 26.42
N ALA A 144 33.34 15.35 26.72
CA ALA A 144 33.86 15.41 28.10
C ALA A 144 34.06 16.84 28.62
N SER A 145 34.34 17.79 27.72
CA SER A 145 34.48 19.21 28.02
C SER A 145 33.25 19.99 27.57
N ALA A 146 33.12 21.24 28.02
CA ALA A 146 32.01 22.12 27.64
C ALA A 146 31.74 22.09 26.13
N VAL A 147 30.45 22.08 25.78
CA VAL A 147 29.97 21.90 24.41
C VAL A 147 28.84 22.86 24.12
N ASN A 148 28.91 23.50 22.96
CA ASN A 148 27.87 24.39 22.47
C ASN A 148 26.94 23.62 21.52
N LEU A 149 25.65 23.72 21.78
CA LEU A 149 24.60 23.32 20.86
C LEU A 149 23.97 24.59 20.28
N THR A 150 24.29 24.91 19.04
CA THR A 150 23.80 26.09 18.33
C THR A 150 22.41 25.83 17.76
N VAL A 151 21.49 26.75 17.99
CA VAL A 151 20.14 26.78 17.44
C VAL A 151 20.10 27.84 16.32
N PRO A 152 20.26 27.45 15.04
CA PRO A 152 20.22 28.38 13.92
C PRO A 152 18.79 28.73 13.52
N ALA A 153 18.66 29.78 12.71
CA ALA A 153 17.41 30.09 12.02
C ALA A 153 17.03 29.00 10.99
N SER A 154 15.80 29.04 10.49
CA SER A 154 15.30 28.17 9.41
C SER A 154 15.19 26.67 9.74
N LEU A 155 15.05 26.30 11.02
CA LEU A 155 14.68 24.93 11.42
C LEU A 155 13.20 24.60 11.14
N GLY A 156 12.37 25.63 10.94
CA GLY A 156 10.94 25.52 10.66
C GLY A 156 10.05 25.61 11.92
N ALA A 157 8.85 26.15 11.76
CA ALA A 157 7.85 26.18 12.84
C ALA A 157 7.43 24.74 13.20
N GLY A 158 7.32 24.46 14.51
CA GLY A 158 7.00 23.12 15.00
C GLY A 158 8.20 22.16 15.07
N PHE A 159 9.41 22.62 14.74
CA PHE A 159 10.64 21.87 15.03
C PHE A 159 10.68 21.45 16.51
N THR A 160 10.90 20.17 16.77
CA THR A 160 11.09 19.65 18.13
C THR A 160 12.21 18.63 18.16
N CYS A 161 13.08 18.71 19.17
CA CYS A 161 14.06 17.65 19.45
C CYS A 161 14.28 17.52 20.96
N SER A 162 14.65 16.31 21.38
CA SER A 162 15.18 16.09 22.73
C SER A 162 16.70 16.16 22.69
N VAL A 163 17.31 16.68 23.75
CA VAL A 163 18.75 16.83 23.90
C VAL A 163 19.18 16.19 25.20
N VAL A 164 20.17 15.29 25.13
CA VAL A 164 20.71 14.58 26.30
C VAL A 164 22.17 14.95 26.49
N GLN A 165 22.54 15.39 27.70
CA GLN A 165 23.93 15.57 28.09
C GLN A 165 24.52 14.22 28.52
N LYS A 166 25.02 13.43 27.57
CA LYS A 166 25.66 12.14 27.88
C LYS A 166 27.08 12.32 28.40
N GLY A 167 27.83 13.24 27.81
CA GLY A 167 29.19 13.57 28.24
C GLY A 167 29.22 14.42 29.52
N ALA A 168 30.35 14.45 30.22
CA ALA A 168 30.54 15.28 31.42
C ALA A 168 30.61 16.79 31.09
N GLY A 169 30.80 17.11 29.82
CA GLY A 169 30.84 18.47 29.31
C GLY A 169 29.50 19.18 29.43
N GLN A 170 29.53 20.36 30.05
CA GLN A 170 28.36 21.20 30.18
C GLN A 170 27.80 21.58 28.80
N VAL A 171 26.57 21.17 28.51
CA VAL A 171 25.85 21.53 27.28
C VAL A 171 25.26 22.91 27.45
N THR A 172 25.66 23.83 26.57
CA THR A 172 25.15 25.20 26.51
C THR A 172 24.40 25.40 25.20
N PHE A 173 23.16 25.88 25.28
CA PHE A 173 22.37 26.27 24.12
C PHE A 173 22.75 27.66 23.66
N VAL A 174 23.11 27.80 22.38
CA VAL A 174 23.56 29.05 21.80
C VAL A 174 22.58 29.47 20.70
N ALA A 175 21.91 30.61 20.89
CA ALA A 175 21.06 31.17 19.85
C ALA A 175 21.91 31.74 18.70
N SER A 176 21.52 31.47 17.46
CA SER A 176 22.13 32.05 16.26
C SER A 176 21.05 32.57 15.32
N SER A 177 20.79 33.89 15.38
CA SER A 177 19.67 34.55 14.69
C SER A 177 18.29 34.00 15.08
N THR A 178 18.17 33.49 16.30
CA THR A 178 16.95 32.91 16.88
C THR A 178 16.72 33.46 18.28
N THR A 179 15.54 33.21 18.86
CA THR A 179 15.26 33.45 20.28
C THR A 179 15.07 32.11 20.99
N ILE A 180 15.81 31.87 22.08
CA ILE A 180 15.61 30.72 22.97
C ILE A 180 15.02 31.22 24.28
N ASN A 181 13.75 30.92 24.52
CA ASN A 181 13.05 31.25 25.75
C ASN A 181 13.17 30.10 26.74
N ASN A 182 13.56 30.40 27.97
CA ASN A 182 13.44 29.49 29.11
C ASN A 182 12.81 30.26 30.27
N ARG A 183 11.86 29.64 30.99
CA ARG A 183 11.11 30.29 32.08
C ARG A 183 12.02 30.88 33.16
N GLN A 184 13.13 30.21 33.47
CA GLN A 184 14.11 30.59 34.48
C GLN A 184 15.33 31.30 33.88
N THR A 185 15.28 31.65 32.59
CA THR A 185 16.40 32.24 31.82
C THR A 185 17.64 31.34 31.76
N HIS A 186 17.47 30.04 31.99
CA HIS A 186 18.53 29.05 31.90
C HIS A 186 18.99 28.85 30.45
N THR A 187 20.27 28.56 30.27
CA THR A 187 20.90 28.39 28.96
C THR A 187 21.60 27.04 28.79
N LYS A 188 21.53 26.18 29.80
CA LYS A 188 22.26 24.91 29.87
C LYS A 188 21.36 23.78 30.34
N ILE A 189 21.81 22.55 30.11
CA ILE A 189 21.30 21.36 30.83
C ILE A 189 21.91 21.36 32.24
N ALA A 190 21.19 20.96 33.29
CA ALA A 190 21.67 21.12 34.67
C ALA A 190 22.90 20.27 35.03
N GLY A 191 23.15 19.18 34.29
CA GLY A 191 24.30 18.31 34.52
C GLY A 191 24.32 17.08 33.62
N GLN A 192 25.30 16.21 33.86
CA GLN A 192 25.41 14.94 33.13
C GLN A 192 24.17 14.07 33.36
N HIS A 193 23.71 13.42 32.30
CA HIS A 193 22.44 12.68 32.21
C HIS A 193 21.18 13.54 32.28
N GLY A 194 21.31 14.87 32.36
CA GLY A 194 20.20 15.79 32.22
C GLY A 194 19.64 15.77 30.80
N VAL A 195 18.33 16.02 30.70
CA VAL A 195 17.59 16.05 29.43
C VAL A 195 16.84 17.36 29.32
N ALA A 196 16.96 17.99 28.15
CA ALA A 196 16.17 19.15 27.78
C ALA A 196 15.48 18.92 26.45
N SER A 197 14.38 19.62 26.22
CA SER A 197 13.69 19.65 24.92
C SER A 197 13.72 21.06 24.36
N LEU A 198 13.90 21.14 23.05
CA LEU A 198 13.80 22.39 22.30
C LEU A 198 12.56 22.31 21.40
N ILE A 199 11.67 23.29 21.53
CA ILE A 199 10.38 23.32 20.83
C ILE A 199 10.21 24.67 20.14
N SER A 200 10.08 24.67 18.81
CA SER A 200 9.72 25.87 18.06
C SER A 200 8.22 26.11 18.14
N THR A 201 7.82 27.24 18.74
CA THR A 201 6.41 27.66 18.85
C THR A 201 5.96 28.50 17.65
N VAL A 202 6.92 29.15 17.00
CA VAL A 202 6.80 29.87 15.72
C VAL A 202 8.21 29.94 15.10
N THR A 203 8.31 30.28 13.82
CA THR A 203 9.58 30.44 13.11
C THR A 203 10.62 31.20 13.95
N ASP A 204 11.79 30.59 14.10
CA ASP A 204 12.97 31.13 14.80
C ASP A 204 12.80 31.48 16.30
N VAL A 205 11.68 31.10 16.91
CA VAL A 205 11.42 31.24 18.34
C VAL A 205 11.25 29.87 18.97
N PHE A 206 12.10 29.57 19.95
CA PHE A 206 12.17 28.28 20.61
C PHE A 206 11.89 28.41 22.11
N VAL A 207 11.34 27.35 22.68
CA VAL A 207 11.25 27.14 24.12
C VAL A 207 12.22 26.04 24.50
N LEU A 208 13.13 26.35 25.42
CA LEU A 208 14.00 25.39 26.09
C LEU A 208 13.36 25.01 27.43
N ALA A 209 13.09 23.73 27.64
CA ALA A 209 12.50 23.20 28.87
C ALA A 209 13.14 21.87 29.27
N GLY A 210 12.90 21.43 30.50
CA GLY A 210 13.46 20.21 31.07
C GLY A 210 14.41 20.50 32.23
N ASP A 211 15.41 19.65 32.39
CA ASP A 211 16.42 19.76 33.44
C ASP A 211 17.46 20.83 33.06
N THR A 212 17.13 22.09 33.31
CA THR A 212 17.88 23.26 32.83
C THR A 212 18.55 24.03 33.96
N ALA A 213 19.67 24.69 33.67
CA ALA A 213 20.40 25.56 34.60
C ALA A 213 20.99 26.79 33.89
N SER A 214 21.36 27.81 34.67
CA SER A 214 21.98 29.06 34.22
C SER A 214 23.33 28.87 33.55
#